data_AF-A0A2J4PCS5-F1
#
_entry.id   AF-A0A2J4PCS5-F1
#
_cell.length_a   1.000
_cell.length_b   1.000
_cell.length_c   1.000
_cell.angle_alpha   90.00
_cell.angle_beta   90.00
_cell.angle_gamma   90.00
#
_symmetry.space_group_name_H-M   'P 1'
#
loop_
_entity.id
_entity.type
_entity.pdbx_description
1 polymer ?
#
loop_
_entity_poly.entity_id
_entity_poly.type
_entity_poly.pdbx_seq_one_letter_code
_entity_poly.pdbx_strand_id
1 'polypeptide(L)'
;MAGVLITGFEPFGGEAVNPSWEVVKRLDGAIICGQSVAARQLPCVFGDALTALNAALDELDPVLTLAIGQAGGRVDITVERVAINVDDARIPDNKGLQPIDVP
;
A
#
# COMPACT_ATOMS: atom_id res chain seq x y z
N MET A 1 6.09 19.30 2.95
CA MET A 1 6.61 18.41 1.89
C MET A 1 7.35 17.27 2.56
N ALA A 2 6.84 16.06 2.40
CA ALA A 2 7.54 14.85 2.81
C ALA A 2 8.38 14.37 1.63
N GLY A 3 9.66 14.03 1.84
CA GLY A 3 10.52 13.55 0.76
C GLY A 3 10.14 12.15 0.29
N VAL A 4 9.63 11.32 1.21
CA VAL A 4 9.27 9.92 0.93
C VAL A 4 7.87 9.62 1.45
N LEU A 5 7.00 9.11 0.58
CA LEU A 5 5.75 8.47 0.97
C LEU A 5 5.96 6.96 1.06
N ILE A 6 5.54 6.36 2.16
CA ILE A 6 5.44 4.91 2.28
C ILE A 6 3.99 4.53 2.60
N THR A 7 3.49 3.47 2.00
CA THR A 7 2.12 3.00 2.25
C THR A 7 2.10 1.55 2.69
N GLY A 8 1.07 1.22 3.48
CA GLY A 8 0.73 -0.14 3.86
C GLY A 8 -0.79 -0.28 3.85
N PHE A 9 -1.29 -1.50 3.86
CA PHE A 9 -2.74 -1.76 3.78
C PHE A 9 -3.37 -1.95 5.17
N GLU A 10 -4.66 -1.68 5.28
CA GLU A 10 -5.49 -2.12 6.40
C GLU A 10 -5.60 -3.66 6.50
N PRO A 11 -6.13 -4.20 7.61
CA PRO A 11 -6.40 -5.64 7.70
C PRO A 11 -7.32 -6.15 6.59
N PHE A 12 -7.09 -7.37 6.13
CA PHE A 12 -7.79 -7.97 5.00
C PHE A 12 -7.95 -9.48 5.19
N GLY A 13 -8.94 -10.09 4.55
CA GLY A 13 -9.09 -11.54 4.51
C GLY A 13 -9.42 -12.20 5.86
N GLY A 14 -10.03 -11.45 6.78
CA GLY A 14 -10.36 -11.92 8.13
C GLY A 14 -9.25 -11.74 9.17
N GLU A 15 -8.08 -11.21 8.77
CA GLU A 15 -7.00 -10.90 9.69
C GLU A 15 -7.30 -9.66 10.54
N ALA A 16 -6.81 -9.64 11.78
CA ALA A 16 -6.98 -8.49 12.68
C ALA A 16 -5.94 -7.39 12.46
N VAL A 17 -4.82 -7.72 11.80
CA VAL A 17 -3.71 -6.81 11.53
C VAL A 17 -3.17 -7.05 10.13
N ASN A 18 -2.52 -6.04 9.57
CA ASN A 18 -1.74 -6.18 8.34
C ASN A 18 -0.28 -5.80 8.62
N PRO A 19 0.68 -6.74 8.50
CA PRO A 19 2.09 -6.48 8.75
C PRO A 19 2.66 -5.32 7.93
N SER A 20 2.15 -5.10 6.70
CA SER A 20 2.61 -3.96 5.89
C SER A 20 2.37 -2.63 6.59
N TRP A 21 1.17 -2.41 7.15
CA TRP A 21 0.87 -1.22 7.94
C TRP A 21 1.66 -1.15 9.24
N GLU A 22 1.77 -2.28 9.95
CA GLU A 22 2.50 -2.35 11.23
C GLU A 22 3.97 -1.95 11.12
N VAL A 23 4.59 -2.20 9.97
CA VAL A 23 5.96 -1.78 9.67
C VAL A 23 6.02 -0.31 9.30
N VAL A 24 5.25 0.13 8.29
CA VAL A 24 5.39 1.50 7.76
C VAL A 24 4.97 2.56 8.77
N LYS A 25 3.97 2.29 9.62
CA LYS A 25 3.51 3.26 10.63
C LYS A 25 4.59 3.62 11.66
N ARG A 26 5.60 2.77 11.85
CA ARG A 26 6.73 3.03 12.76
C ARG A 26 7.77 3.99 12.16
N LEU A 27 7.73 4.18 10.85
CA LEU A 27 8.64 5.07 10.12
C LEU A 27 7.99 6.43 9.82
N ASP A 28 6.72 6.63 10.17
CA ASP A 28 6.05 7.91 10.01
C ASP A 28 6.76 9.01 10.81
N GLY A 29 7.06 10.13 10.16
CA GLY A 29 7.82 11.24 10.74
C GLY A 29 9.33 11.01 10.88
N ALA A 30 9.84 9.84 10.49
CA ALA A 30 11.27 9.58 10.51
C ALA A 30 12.01 10.48 9.50
N ILE A 31 13.28 10.76 9.78
CA ILE A 31 14.20 11.43 8.84
C ILE A 31 15.28 10.43 8.45
N ILE A 32 15.31 10.05 7.17
CA ILE A 32 16.27 9.08 6.62
C ILE A 32 17.06 9.77 5.52
N CYS A 33 18.38 9.81 5.66
CA CYS A 33 19.26 10.50 4.70
C CYS A 33 18.83 11.95 4.40
N GLY A 34 18.29 12.64 5.39
CA GLY A 34 17.79 14.02 5.26
C GLY A 34 16.39 14.16 4.64
N GLN A 35 15.72 13.06 4.27
CA GLN A 35 14.35 13.08 3.76
C GLN A 35 13.37 12.71 4.86
N SER A 36 12.30 13.50 5.00
CA SER A 36 11.17 13.17 5.88
C SER A 36 10.30 12.08 5.26
N VAL A 37 9.91 11.12 6.09
CA VAL A 37 9.06 9.99 5.72
C VAL A 37 7.63 10.26 6.20
N ALA A 38 6.66 10.08 5.33
CA ALA A 38 5.23 10.08 5.66
C ALA A 38 4.65 8.70 5.39
N ALA A 39 3.92 8.15 6.35
CA ALA A 39 3.19 6.90 6.19
C ALA A 39 1.69 7.16 5.94
N ARG A 40 1.07 6.37 5.06
CA ARG A 40 -0.38 6.36 4.86
C ARG A 40 -0.90 4.93 4.84
N GLN A 41 -2.01 4.68 5.53
CA GLN A 41 -2.72 3.41 5.45
C GLN A 41 -3.72 3.46 4.29
N LEU A 42 -3.64 2.50 3.38
CA LEU A 42 -4.56 2.35 2.26
C LEU A 42 -5.66 1.34 2.60
N PRO A 43 -6.90 1.55 2.11
CA PRO A 43 -7.95 0.55 2.21
C PRO A 43 -7.60 -0.67 1.35
N CYS A 44 -8.02 -1.86 1.76
CA CYS A 44 -7.89 -3.08 0.95
C CYS A 44 -9.15 -3.24 0.11
N VAL A 45 -9.36 -2.26 -0.78
CA VAL A 45 -10.55 -2.10 -1.62
C VAL A 45 -10.12 -1.61 -3.00
N PHE A 46 -10.57 -2.30 -4.04
CA PHE A 46 -10.27 -1.93 -5.43
C PHE A 46 -10.78 -0.51 -5.74
N GLY A 47 -9.99 0.28 -6.48
CA GLY A 47 -10.30 1.68 -6.79
C GLY A 47 -10.12 2.67 -5.64
N ASP A 48 -10.70 2.38 -4.46
CA ASP A 48 -10.57 3.24 -3.27
C ASP A 48 -9.12 3.36 -2.81
N ALA A 49 -8.34 2.28 -2.91
CA ALA A 49 -6.91 2.29 -2.61
C ALA A 49 -6.15 3.28 -3.50
N LEU A 50 -6.46 3.32 -4.80
CA LEU A 50 -5.85 4.26 -5.74
C LEU A 50 -6.31 5.69 -5.46
N THR A 51 -7.57 5.88 -5.10
CA THR A 51 -8.11 7.20 -4.73
C THR A 51 -7.37 7.76 -3.51
N ALA A 52 -7.19 6.95 -2.47
CA ALA A 52 -6.44 7.33 -1.27
C ALA A 52 -4.95 7.57 -1.56
N LEU A 53 -4.34 6.74 -2.41
CA LEU A 53 -2.94 6.92 -2.82
C LEU A 53 -2.75 8.24 -3.59
N ASN A 54 -3.60 8.51 -4.59
CA ASN A 54 -3.51 9.73 -5.39
C ASN A 54 -3.69 10.98 -4.53
N ALA A 55 -4.65 10.97 -3.59
CA ALA A 55 -4.80 12.07 -2.64
C ALA A 55 -3.55 12.30 -1.78
N ALA A 56 -2.89 11.23 -1.33
CA ALA A 56 -1.64 11.34 -0.56
C ALA A 56 -0.46 11.85 -1.42
N LEU A 57 -0.40 11.44 -2.68
CA LEU A 57 0.60 11.94 -3.63
C LEU A 57 0.41 13.45 -3.88
N ASP A 58 -0.83 13.88 -4.14
CA ASP A 58 -1.17 15.29 -4.36
C ASP A 58 -0.92 16.16 -3.12
N GLU A 59 -1.22 15.64 -1.91
CA GLU A 59 -1.01 16.34 -0.64
C GLU A 59 0.48 16.55 -0.33
N LEU A 60 1.30 15.52 -0.57
CA LEU A 60 2.67 15.47 -0.05
C LEU A 60 3.74 15.86 -1.08
N ASP A 61 3.42 15.71 -2.37
CA ASP A 61 4.34 15.85 -3.52
C ASP A 61 5.69 15.15 -3.27
N PRO A 62 5.69 13.83 -2.99
CA PRO A 62 6.90 13.13 -2.57
C PRO A 62 7.84 12.87 -3.75
N VAL A 63 9.15 12.89 -3.49
CA VAL A 63 10.16 12.54 -4.52
C VAL A 63 10.31 11.02 -4.71
N LEU A 64 9.83 10.23 -3.74
CA LEU A 64 9.84 8.77 -3.77
C LEU A 64 8.59 8.22 -3.07
N THR A 65 7.97 7.22 -3.68
CA THR A 65 6.86 6.47 -3.08
C THR A 65 7.15 4.99 -3.06
N LEU A 66 6.95 4.33 -1.91
CA LEU A 66 7.05 2.87 -1.76
C LEU A 66 5.71 2.32 -1.23
N ALA A 67 5.07 1.45 -2.02
CA ALA A 67 3.87 0.74 -1.59
C ALA A 67 4.25 -0.64 -1.03
N ILE A 68 3.94 -0.88 0.25
CA ILE A 68 4.27 -2.12 0.94
C ILE A 68 3.01 -2.99 1.06
N GLY A 69 3.11 -4.23 0.61
CA GLY A 69 2.06 -5.24 0.72
C GLY A 69 2.51 -6.47 1.50
N GLN A 70 1.55 -7.31 1.91
CA GLN A 70 1.82 -8.63 2.48
C GLN A 70 1.65 -9.70 1.40
N ALA A 71 2.64 -10.58 1.26
CA ALA A 71 2.57 -11.76 0.39
C ALA A 71 2.74 -13.04 1.22
N GLY A 72 1.61 -13.57 1.73
CA GLY A 72 1.61 -14.79 2.54
C GLY A 72 2.24 -15.97 1.80
N GLY A 73 3.08 -16.75 2.50
CA GLY A 73 3.77 -17.92 1.95
C GLY A 73 5.14 -17.64 1.32
N ARG A 74 5.54 -16.38 1.10
CA ARG A 74 6.92 -16.03 0.72
C ARG A 74 7.84 -16.13 1.95
N VAL A 75 9.09 -16.52 1.72
CA VAL A 75 10.11 -16.70 2.78
C VAL A 75 10.97 -15.46 3.02
N ASP A 76 11.00 -14.55 2.03
CA ASP A 76 11.88 -13.39 2.02
C ASP A 76 11.13 -12.11 1.60
N ILE A 77 11.79 -10.96 1.79
CA ILE A 77 11.36 -9.68 1.21
C ILE A 77 11.61 -9.70 -0.29
N THR A 78 10.60 -9.31 -1.06
CA THR A 78 10.66 -9.24 -2.52
C THR A 78 10.41 -7.83 -3.01
N VAL A 79 11.23 -7.37 -3.95
CA VAL A 79 11.02 -6.11 -4.67
C VAL A 79 10.34 -6.43 -5.99
N GLU A 80 9.13 -5.90 -6.19
CA GLU A 80 8.36 -6.15 -7.41
C GLU A 80 9.00 -5.46 -8.62
N ARG A 81 9.10 -6.19 -9.73
CA ARG A 81 9.77 -5.73 -10.96
C ARG A 81 8.80 -5.02 -11.93
N VAL A 82 7.53 -5.40 -11.90
CA VAL A 82 6.53 -4.99 -12.88
C VAL A 82 5.15 -4.94 -12.24
N ALA A 83 4.37 -3.92 -12.60
CA ALA A 83 2.93 -3.88 -12.40
C ALA A 83 2.24 -4.16 -13.73
N ILE A 84 1.16 -4.94 -13.71
CA ILE A 84 0.38 -5.31 -14.90
C ILE A 84 -1.02 -4.68 -14.80
N ASN A 85 -1.64 -4.41 -15.95
CA ASN A 85 -2.92 -3.72 -16.04
C ASN A 85 -4.09 -4.71 -16.05
N VAL A 86 -4.23 -5.50 -14.97
CA VAL A 86 -5.31 -6.47 -14.75
C VAL A 86 -5.60 -6.60 -13.26
N ASP A 87 -6.87 -6.52 -12.90
CA ASP A 87 -7.45 -6.97 -11.65
C ASP A 87 -8.15 -8.34 -11.84
N ASP A 88 -7.62 -9.38 -11.17
CA ASP A 88 -8.20 -10.73 -11.12
C ASP A 88 -8.17 -11.27 -9.68
N ALA A 89 -9.33 -11.23 -9.02
CA ALA A 89 -9.46 -11.43 -7.57
C ALA A 89 -10.00 -12.83 -7.20
N ARG A 90 -9.16 -13.64 -6.54
CA ARG A 90 -9.57 -14.96 -6.00
C ARG A 90 -10.61 -14.88 -4.88
N ILE A 91 -10.58 -13.81 -4.09
CA ILE A 91 -11.50 -13.55 -2.98
C ILE A 91 -11.95 -12.08 -3.06
N PRO A 92 -13.14 -11.73 -2.54
CA PRO A 92 -13.60 -10.36 -2.51
C PRO A 92 -12.70 -9.46 -1.63
N ASP A 93 -12.65 -8.18 -1.98
CA ASP A 93 -12.03 -7.13 -1.17
C ASP A 93 -12.86 -6.79 0.09
N ASN A 94 -12.42 -5.81 0.89
CA ASN A 94 -13.13 -5.42 2.13
C ASN A 94 -14.53 -4.81 1.91
N LYS A 95 -14.90 -4.44 0.68
CA LYS A 95 -16.26 -3.98 0.32
C LYS A 95 -17.04 -4.99 -0.52
N GLY A 96 -16.51 -6.19 -0.71
CA GLY A 96 -17.18 -7.26 -1.44
C GLY A 96 -16.96 -7.22 -2.95
N LEU A 97 -16.08 -6.34 -3.48
CA LEU A 97 -15.76 -6.35 -4.91
C LEU A 97 -14.84 -7.53 -5.22
N GLN A 98 -15.16 -8.26 -6.29
CA GLN A 98 -14.37 -9.39 -6.78
C GLN A 98 -14.24 -9.30 -8.30
N PRO A 99 -13.42 -8.37 -8.82
CA PRO A 99 -13.18 -8.24 -10.26
C PRO A 99 -12.53 -9.51 -10.83
N ILE A 100 -12.90 -9.86 -12.07
CA ILE A 100 -12.36 -11.00 -12.82
C ILE A 100 -11.96 -10.51 -14.21
N ASP A 101 -10.67 -10.60 -14.54
CA ASP A 101 -10.08 -10.22 -15.83
C ASP A 101 -10.47 -8.80 -16.33
N VAL A 102 -10.48 -7.82 -15.44
CA VAL A 102 -10.76 -6.41 -15.80
C VAL A 102 -9.49 -5.56 -15.71
N PRO A 103 -9.37 -4.47 -16.48
CA PRO A 103 -8.28 -3.50 -16.33
C PRO A 103 -8.28 -2.76 -15.00
#